data_AF-A0A3B0URA5-F1
#
_entry.id   AF-A0A3B0URA5-F1
#
_cell.length_a   1.000
_cell.length_b   1.000
_cell.length_c   1.000
_cell.angle_alpha   90.00
_cell.angle_beta   90.00
_cell.angle_gamma   90.00
#
_symmetry.space_group_name_H-M   'P 1'
#
loop_
_entity.id
_entity.type
_entity.pdbx_description
1 polymer ?
#
loop_
_entity_poly.entity_id
_entity_poly.type
_entity_poly.pdbx_seq_one_letter_code
_entity_poly.pdbx_strand_id
1 'polypeptide(L)'
;MNIEETADDTPIYARISKGYRAFLTLIIMTGAFMAILDTTVVDVVIPKMMGPLATDLYGIQWVITAYMTAAAVGLLLTHSLGKVIGLKNVFIAGLVIFTTASTLCGLASSLPQMITARAVQGLG
;
A
#
# COMPACT_ATOMS: atom_id res chain seq x y z
N MET A 1 35.48 -36.22 16.01
CA MET A 1 34.42 -35.55 16.79
C MET A 1 34.12 -34.24 16.06
N ASN A 2 33.56 -34.25 14.85
CA ASN A 2 32.18 -34.60 14.46
C ASN A 2 31.13 -33.92 15.34
N ILE A 3 30.75 -32.70 14.92
CA ILE A 3 29.39 -32.18 15.07
C ILE A 3 29.02 -31.65 13.69
N GLU A 4 28.10 -32.35 13.04
CA GLU A 4 27.28 -31.84 11.95
C GLU A 4 26.62 -30.53 12.38
N GLU A 5 26.86 -29.45 11.65
CA GLU A 5 25.82 -28.45 11.45
C GLU A 5 25.86 -28.06 9.98
N THR A 6 25.07 -28.80 9.20
CA THR A 6 24.71 -28.47 7.83
C THR A 6 23.92 -27.17 7.85
N ALA A 7 24.63 -26.05 7.94
CA ALA A 7 24.07 -24.76 7.57
C ALA A 7 23.71 -24.87 6.09
N ASP A 8 22.42 -25.02 5.86
CA ASP A 8 21.78 -24.94 4.57
C ASP A 8 21.97 -23.53 3.98
N ASP A 9 23.20 -23.22 3.57
CA ASP A 9 23.59 -21.96 2.93
C ASP A 9 23.20 -21.95 1.44
N THR A 10 22.17 -22.70 1.06
CA THR A 10 21.57 -22.50 -0.25
C THR A 10 20.77 -21.21 -0.20
N PRO A 11 21.15 -20.19 -1.00
CA PRO A 11 20.46 -18.92 -0.94
C PRO A 11 18.98 -19.12 -1.29
N ILE A 12 18.07 -18.43 -0.60
CA ILE A 12 16.60 -18.63 -0.72
C ILE A 12 16.11 -18.66 -2.17
N TYR A 13 16.76 -17.93 -3.09
CA TYR A 13 16.43 -17.93 -4.51
C TYR A 13 16.72 -19.24 -5.27
N ALA A 14 17.56 -20.13 -4.72
CA ALA A 14 17.95 -21.42 -5.30
C ALA A 14 16.97 -22.55 -4.96
N ARG A 15 16.20 -22.42 -3.87
CA ARG A 15 15.18 -23.38 -3.44
C ARG A 15 13.83 -23.22 -4.16
N ILE A 16 13.69 -22.16 -4.96
CA ILE A 16 12.41 -21.78 -5.56
C ILE A 16 12.44 -22.04 -7.07
N SER A 17 11.52 -22.87 -7.54
CA SER A 17 11.29 -23.13 -8.97
C SER A 17 11.13 -21.82 -9.76
N LYS A 18 11.74 -21.73 -10.95
CA LYS A 18 11.66 -20.56 -11.84
C LYS A 18 10.20 -20.11 -12.05
N GLY A 19 9.26 -21.05 -12.15
CA GLY A 19 7.83 -20.75 -12.33
C GLY A 19 7.19 -20.08 -11.10
N TYR A 20 7.53 -20.51 -9.89
CA TYR A 20 6.99 -19.91 -8.66
C TYR A 20 7.57 -18.52 -8.42
N ARG A 21 8.85 -18.29 -8.77
CA ARG A 21 9.48 -16.95 -8.74
C ARG A 21 8.77 -15.98 -9.69
N ALA A 22 8.49 -16.41 -10.91
CA ALA A 22 7.76 -15.59 -11.89
C ALA A 22 6.35 -15.23 -11.39
N PHE A 23 5.66 -16.18 -10.78
CA PHE A 23 4.31 -15.95 -10.23
C PHE A 23 4.32 -14.97 -9.05
N LEU A 24 5.29 -15.09 -8.12
CA LEU A 24 5.49 -14.14 -7.02
C LEU A 24 5.77 -12.73 -7.52
N THR A 25 6.69 -12.59 -8.49
CA THR A 25 7.01 -11.28 -9.07
C THR A 25 5.80 -10.66 -9.74
N LEU A 26 4.98 -11.45 -10.46
CA LEU A 26 3.74 -10.96 -11.05
C LEU A 26 2.78 -10.40 -10.00
N ILE A 27 2.54 -11.14 -8.91
CA ILE A 27 1.65 -10.67 -7.82
C ILE A 27 2.13 -9.33 -7.25
N ILE A 28 3.42 -9.21 -6.97
CA ILE A 28 4.00 -7.99 -6.41
C ILE A 28 3.91 -6.84 -7.42
N MET A 29 4.21 -7.09 -8.69
CA MET A 29 4.11 -6.10 -9.76
C MET A 29 2.67 -5.62 -9.96
N THR A 30 1.69 -6.53 -9.92
CA THR A 30 0.27 -6.16 -10.01
C THR A 30 -0.15 -5.31 -8.82
N GLY A 31 0.28 -5.66 -7.60
CA GLY A 31 0.02 -4.85 -6.41
C GLY A 31 0.63 -3.45 -6.51
N ALA A 32 1.90 -3.35 -6.91
CA ALA A 32 2.58 -2.07 -7.11
C ALA A 32 1.92 -1.22 -8.21
N PHE A 33 1.52 -1.85 -9.32
CA PHE A 33 0.79 -1.20 -10.39
C PHE A 33 -0.55 -0.64 -9.89
N MET A 34 -1.31 -1.43 -9.11
CA MET A 34 -2.59 -1.01 -8.56
C MET A 34 -2.44 0.17 -7.57
N ALA A 35 -1.39 0.16 -6.75
CA ALA A 35 -1.09 1.29 -5.85
C ALA A 35 -0.83 2.60 -6.62
N ILE A 36 -0.12 2.53 -7.75
CA ILE A 36 0.12 3.70 -8.62
C ILE A 36 -1.18 4.12 -9.35
N LEU A 37 -2.00 3.15 -9.77
CA LEU A 37 -3.28 3.47 -10.40
C LEU A 37 -4.21 4.25 -9.45
N ASP A 38 -4.24 3.93 -8.16
CA ASP A 38 -5.11 4.62 -7.21
C ASP A 38 -4.80 6.11 -7.08
N THR A 39 -3.51 6.49 -7.04
CA THR A 39 -3.11 7.90 -6.95
C THR A 39 -3.47 8.66 -8.22
N THR A 40 -3.18 8.07 -9.38
CA THR A 40 -3.44 8.69 -10.69
C THR A 40 -4.92 8.84 -11.00
N VAL A 41 -5.76 7.85 -10.67
CA VAL A 41 -7.22 7.95 -10.84
C VAL A 41 -7.73 9.17 -10.10
N VAL A 42 -7.25 9.38 -8.89
CA VAL A 42 -7.79 10.40 -7.99
C VAL A 42 -7.41 11.79 -8.46
N ASP A 43 -6.16 11.98 -8.87
CA ASP A 43 -5.70 13.22 -9.49
C ASP A 43 -6.56 13.60 -10.71
N VAL A 44 -7.04 12.60 -11.46
CA VAL A 44 -7.95 12.81 -12.61
C VAL A 44 -9.38 13.12 -12.17
N VAL A 45 -9.88 12.51 -11.08
CA VAL A 45 -11.28 12.70 -10.64
C VAL A 45 -11.46 13.92 -9.73
N ILE A 46 -10.38 14.43 -9.13
CA ILE A 46 -10.38 15.58 -8.23
C ILE A 46 -11.20 16.78 -8.73
N PRO A 47 -11.08 17.25 -9.99
CA PRO A 47 -11.87 18.37 -10.48
C PRO A 47 -13.39 18.10 -10.45
N LYS A 48 -13.77 16.81 -10.56
CA LYS A 48 -15.17 16.36 -10.54
C LYS A 48 -15.67 16.05 -9.11
N MET A 49 -14.79 15.94 -8.12
CA MET A 49 -15.15 15.68 -6.72
C MET A 49 -15.62 16.94 -5.98
N MET A 50 -15.27 18.15 -6.45
CA MET A 50 -15.67 19.42 -5.81
C MET A 50 -17.19 19.58 -5.67
N GLY A 51 -17.95 19.23 -6.71
CA GLY A 51 -19.41 19.33 -6.72
C GLY A 51 -20.08 18.38 -5.71
N PRO A 52 -19.87 17.05 -5.81
CA PRO A 52 -20.48 16.07 -4.93
C PRO A 52 -20.11 16.21 -3.45
N LEU A 53 -18.88 16.64 -3.12
CA LEU A 53 -18.43 16.81 -1.74
C LEU A 53 -18.67 18.23 -1.19
N ALA A 54 -19.26 19.12 -1.99
CA ALA A 54 -19.45 20.53 -1.66
C ALA A 54 -18.17 21.20 -1.11
N THR A 55 -17.04 20.93 -1.75
CA THR A 55 -15.70 21.38 -1.32
C THR A 55 -15.07 22.32 -2.35
N ASP A 56 -14.14 23.15 -1.88
CA ASP A 56 -13.29 24.00 -2.70
C ASP A 56 -11.92 23.35 -2.99
N LEU A 57 -11.07 24.08 -3.72
CA LEU A 57 -9.68 23.71 -4.00
C LEU A 57 -8.89 23.41 -2.72
N TYR A 58 -9.13 24.15 -1.63
CA TYR A 58 -8.43 23.95 -0.37
C TYR A 58 -8.76 22.60 0.27
N GLY A 59 -10.04 22.21 0.31
CA GLY A 59 -10.44 20.90 0.83
C GLY A 59 -9.89 19.73 0.00
N ILE A 60 -9.84 19.88 -1.32
CA ILE A 60 -9.21 18.89 -2.21
C ILE A 60 -7.71 18.75 -1.97
N GLN A 61 -7.01 19.85 -1.76
CA GLN A 61 -5.58 19.83 -1.46
C GLN A 61 -5.29 18.95 -0.23
N TRP A 62 -6.14 19.05 0.80
CA TRP A 62 -6.03 18.22 2.00
C TRP A 62 -6.21 16.73 1.74
N VAL A 63 -7.01 16.32 0.74
CA VAL A 63 -7.17 14.90 0.36
C VAL A 63 -5.84 14.33 -0.15
N ILE A 64 -5.16 15.05 -1.04
CA ILE A 64 -3.86 14.64 -1.59
C ILE A 64 -2.79 14.67 -0.49
N THR A 65 -2.71 15.77 0.26
CA THR A 65 -1.70 15.94 1.30
C THR A 65 -1.84 14.88 2.39
N ALA A 66 -3.05 14.58 2.86
CA ALA A 66 -3.27 13.53 3.85
C ALA A 66 -2.78 12.16 3.37
N TYR A 67 -3.08 11.80 2.12
CA TYR A 67 -2.61 10.54 1.52
C TYR A 67 -1.07 10.51 1.42
N MET A 68 -0.44 11.56 0.86
CA MET A 68 1.01 11.62 0.67
C MET A 68 1.77 11.59 2.00
N THR A 69 1.29 12.33 3.01
CA THR A 69 1.89 12.34 4.35
C THR A 69 1.75 10.97 5.01
N ALA A 70 0.58 10.34 4.92
CA ALA A 70 0.37 8.99 5.43
C ALA A 70 1.27 7.95 4.73
N ALA A 71 1.40 8.01 3.40
CA ALA A 71 2.26 7.14 2.62
C ALA A 71 3.74 7.28 2.98
N ALA A 72 4.22 8.52 3.20
CA ALA A 72 5.57 8.75 3.67
C ALA A 72 5.82 8.11 5.04
N VAL A 73 4.85 8.24 5.96
CA VAL A 73 4.92 7.59 7.28
C VAL A 73 4.85 6.07 7.16
N GLY A 74 3.94 5.52 6.35
CA GLY A 74 3.80 4.09 6.10
C GLY A 74 5.07 3.46 5.54
N LEU A 75 5.78 4.16 4.65
CA LEU A 75 7.06 3.71 4.11
C LEU A 75 8.14 3.62 5.20
N LEU A 76 8.21 4.62 6.09
CA LEU A 76 9.14 4.60 7.23
C LEU A 76 8.79 3.49 8.23
N LEU A 77 7.50 3.27 8.49
CA LEU A 77 7.02 2.20 9.36
C LEU A 77 7.36 0.82 8.79
N THR A 78 7.18 0.63 7.47
CA THR A 78 7.47 -0.63 6.77
C THR A 78 8.93 -1.06 6.96
N HIS A 79 9.88 -0.12 6.98
CA HIS A 79 11.29 -0.41 7.25
C HIS A 79 11.50 -1.05 8.63
N SER A 80 10.82 -0.53 9.65
CA SER A 80 10.94 -1.01 11.03
C SER A 80 10.11 -2.27 11.29
N LEU A 81 8.86 -2.30 10.83
CA LEU A 81 7.94 -3.45 10.98
C LEU A 81 8.45 -4.67 10.22
N GLY A 82 9.08 -4.48 9.06
CA GLY A 82 9.66 -5.56 8.26
C GLY A 82 10.73 -6.35 9.02
N LYS A 83 11.45 -5.71 9.96
CA LYS A 83 12.45 -6.36 10.82
C LYS A 83 11.83 -7.21 11.92
N VAL A 84 10.63 -6.86 12.41
CA VAL A 84 9.98 -7.50 13.56
C VAL A 84 9.04 -8.63 13.13
N ILE A 85 8.17 -8.38 12.15
CA ILE A 85 7.11 -9.33 11.74
C ILE A 85 7.29 -9.92 10.34
N GLY A 86 8.35 -9.51 9.63
CA GLY A 86 8.72 -9.99 8.29
C GLY A 86 8.00 -9.26 7.14
N LEU A 87 8.72 -9.02 6.04
CA LEU A 87 8.23 -8.25 4.88
C LEU A 87 6.94 -8.82 4.27
N LYS A 88 6.78 -10.15 4.24
CA LYS A 88 5.57 -10.79 3.71
C LYS A 88 4.31 -10.37 4.48
N ASN A 89 4.37 -10.37 5.81
CA ASN A 89 3.22 -10.04 6.64
C ASN A 89 2.92 -8.54 6.57
N VAL A 90 3.95 -7.69 6.50
CA VAL A 90 3.78 -6.25 6.29
C VAL A 90 3.10 -5.97 4.95
N PHE A 91 3.52 -6.63 3.88
CA PHE A 91 2.89 -6.48 2.56
C PHE A 91 1.42 -6.88 2.57
N ILE A 92 1.08 -8.04 3.16
CA ILE A 92 -0.31 -8.51 3.21
C ILE A 92 -1.17 -7.58 4.09
N ALA A 93 -0.66 -7.15 5.24
CA ALA A 93 -1.38 -6.22 6.12
C ALA A 93 -1.64 -4.87 5.43
N GLY A 94 -0.62 -4.31 4.78
CA GLY A 94 -0.73 -3.08 3.99
C GLY A 94 -1.76 -3.22 2.87
N LEU A 95 -1.70 -4.30 2.10
CA LEU A 95 -2.66 -4.59 1.03
C LEU A 95 -4.12 -4.64 1.53
N VAL A 96 -4.36 -5.24 2.69
CA VAL A 96 -5.71 -5.30 3.30
C VAL A 96 -6.18 -3.93 3.74
N ILE A 97 -5.31 -3.15 4.42
CA ILE A 97 -5.61 -1.77 4.84
C ILE A 97 -5.92 -0.91 3.61
N PHE A 98 -5.06 -0.97 2.60
CA PHE A 98 -5.21 -0.23 1.36
C PHE A 98 -6.53 -0.53 0.66
N THR A 99 -6.86 -1.82 0.49
CA THR A 99 -8.07 -2.25 -0.23
C THR A 99 -9.35 -1.84 0.50
N THR A 100 -9.38 -2.02 1.83
CA THR A 100 -10.54 -1.63 2.65
C THR A 100 -10.72 -0.11 2.66
N ALA A 101 -9.64 0.65 2.80
CA ALA A 101 -9.67 2.10 2.79
C ALA A 101 -10.05 2.68 1.40
N SER A 102 -9.58 2.07 0.31
CA SER A 102 -9.97 2.43 -1.06
C SER A 102 -11.50 2.28 -1.26
N THR A 103 -12.07 1.19 -0.76
CA THR A 103 -13.52 0.96 -0.80
C THR A 103 -14.27 2.03 0.00
N LEU A 104 -13.76 2.40 1.18
CA LEU A 104 -14.33 3.49 1.99
C LEU A 104 -14.25 4.85 1.29
N CYS A 105 -13.19 5.11 0.52
CA CYS A 105 -13.07 6.33 -0.28
C CYS A 105 -14.13 6.41 -1.38
N GLY A 106 -14.46 5.27 -2.02
CA GLY A 106 -15.53 5.21 -3.02
C GLY A 106 -16.94 5.43 -2.44
N LEU A 107 -17.13 5.16 -1.15
CA LEU A 107 -18.39 5.35 -0.42
C LEU A 107 -18.46 6.68 0.35
N ALA A 108 -17.42 7.51 0.28
CA ALA A 108 -17.34 8.73 1.07
C ALA A 108 -18.41 9.74 0.63
N SER A 109 -19.24 10.18 1.61
CA SER A 109 -20.32 11.15 1.37
C SER A 109 -19.98 12.55 1.90
N SER A 110 -18.80 12.71 2.50
CA SER A 110 -18.35 13.99 3.07
C SER A 110 -16.83 14.14 2.94
N LEU A 111 -16.37 15.39 2.91
CA LEU A 111 -14.95 15.72 2.81
C LEU A 111 -14.12 15.13 3.98
N PRO A 112 -14.51 15.26 5.26
CA PRO A 112 -13.73 14.71 6.36
C PRO A 112 -13.60 13.18 6.28
N GLN A 113 -14.68 12.48 5.91
CA GLN A 113 -14.66 11.03 5.73
C GLN A 113 -13.70 10.62 4.60
N MET A 114 -13.69 11.35 3.48
CA MET A 114 -12.75 11.09 2.38
C MET A 114 -11.30 11.33 2.82
N ILE A 115 -11.01 12.43 3.52
CA ILE A 115 -9.67 12.73 4.04
C ILE A 115 -9.19 11.63 5.00
N THR A 116 -10.03 11.22 5.95
CA THR A 116 -9.67 10.16 6.90
C THR A 116 -9.46 8.82 6.20
N ALA A 117 -10.35 8.45 5.29
CA ALA A 117 -10.19 7.21 4.52
C ALA A 117 -8.89 7.23 3.68
N ARG A 118 -8.51 8.38 3.13
CA ARG A 118 -7.23 8.54 2.41
C ARG A 118 -6.00 8.50 3.28
N ALA A 119 -6.06 9.10 4.47
CA ALA A 119 -4.98 8.97 5.42
C ALA A 119 -4.76 7.49 5.81
N VAL A 120 -5.84 6.73 6.04
CA VAL A 120 -5.76 5.29 6.33
C VAL A 120 -5.26 4.52 5.11
N GLN A 121 -5.73 4.86 3.90
CA GLN A 121 -5.29 4.23 2.67
C GLN A 121 -3.80 4.42 2.41
N GLY A 122 -3.26 5.62 2.67
CA GLY A 122 -1.82 5.88 2.53
C GLY A 122 -0.97 5.14 3.56
N LEU A 123 -1.51 4.76 4.72
CA LEU A 123 -0.78 3.95 5.69
C LEU A 123 -0.66 2.47 5.29
N GLY A 124 -1.52 1.99 4.40
CA GLY A 124 -1.50 0.61 3.88
C GLY A 124 -0.65 0.46 2.63
#